data_AF-A0A239DEJ1-F1
#
_entry.id   AF-A0A239DEJ1-F1
#
_cell.length_a   1.000
_cell.length_b   1.000
_cell.length_c   1.000
_cell.angle_alpha   90.00
_cell.angle_beta   90.00
_cell.angle_gamma   90.00
#
_symmetry.space_group_name_H-M   'P 1'
#
loop_
_entity.id
_entity.type
_entity.pdbx_description
1 polymer ?
#
loop_
_entity_poly.entity_id
_entity_poly.type
_entity_poly.pdbx_seq_one_letter_code
_entity_poly.pdbx_strand_id
1 'polypeptide(L)' 'MDAGRVLAVIEGERDDAEPFIAALSPLATIVVEPVHGPVTTAFGHPASPSFHLVGEDAVVTSSPLSPAGLPVPARA' A
#
# COMPACT_ATOMS: atom_id res chain seq x y z
N MET A 1 -4.27 15.46 0.12
CA MET A 1 -4.81 14.10 0.34
C MET A 1 -4.83 13.87 1.82
N ASP A 2 -5.86 13.25 2.36
CA ASP A 2 -5.94 12.94 3.79
C ASP A 2 -5.10 11.67 4.03
N ALA A 3 -4.02 11.76 4.80
CA ALA A 3 -3.10 10.63 5.04
C ALA A 3 -3.80 9.44 5.70
N GLY A 4 -4.97 9.66 6.31
CA GLY A 4 -5.84 8.59 6.84
C GLY A 4 -6.53 7.74 5.76
N ARG A 5 -6.44 8.08 4.47
CA ARG A 5 -7.05 7.31 3.36
C ARG A 5 -6.06 6.50 2.53
N VAL A 6 -4.76 6.61 2.80
CA VAL A 6 -3.71 5.86 2.08
C VAL A 6 -2.94 5.03 3.09
N LEU A 7 -2.86 3.72 2.86
CA LEU A 7 -2.07 2.78 3.64
C LEU A 7 -0.90 2.30 2.77
N ALA A 8 0.33 2.49 3.24
CA ALA A 8 1.50 1.88 2.63
C ALA A 8 2.00 0.73 3.53
N VAL A 9 2.07 -0.45 2.95
CA VAL A 9 2.65 -1.63 3.61
C VAL A 9 4.04 -1.85 3.02
N ILE A 10 5.04 -1.84 3.89
CA ILE A 10 6.44 -2.04 3.53
C ILE A 10 6.85 -3.40 4.07
N GLU A 11 7.21 -4.30 3.18
CA GLU A 11 7.76 -5.61 3.53
C GLU A 11 9.28 -5.51 3.64
N GLY A 12 9.84 -5.93 4.78
CA GLY A 12 11.28 -5.98 5.01
C GLY A 12 11.68 -5.73 6.46
N GLU A 13 12.98 -5.81 6.71
CA GLU A 13 13.55 -5.41 7.99
C GLU A 13 13.44 -3.89 8.19
N ARG A 14 13.36 -3.45 9.45
CA ARG A 14 13.13 -2.03 9.78
C ARG A 14 14.18 -1.10 9.19
N ASP A 15 15.45 -1.51 9.20
CA ASP A 15 16.56 -0.69 8.72
C ASP A 15 16.49 -0.51 7.19
N ASP A 16 16.10 -1.55 6.46
CA ASP A 16 15.92 -1.51 5.01
C ASP A 16 14.63 -0.76 4.60
N ALA A 17 13.63 -0.74 5.49
CA ALA A 17 12.38 -0.03 5.29
C ALA A 17 12.49 1.49 5.50
N GLU A 18 13.49 1.98 6.25
CA GLU A 18 13.63 3.38 6.65
C GLU A 18 13.48 4.38 5.50
N PRO A 19 14.15 4.20 4.34
CA PRO A 19 14.04 5.16 3.24
C PRO A 19 12.62 5.28 2.70
N PHE A 20 11.87 4.17 2.69
CA PHE A 20 10.48 4.14 2.25
C PHE A 20 9.55 4.75 3.31
N ILE A 21 9.80 4.49 4.59
CA ILE A 21 9.06 5.10 5.70
C ILE A 21 9.21 6.62 5.61
N ALA A 22 10.45 7.14 5.50
CA ALA A 22 10.72 8.56 5.42
C ALA A 22 10.03 9.22 4.21
N ALA A 23 10.09 8.58 3.04
CA ALA A 23 9.48 9.09 1.82
C ALA A 23 7.95 9.11 1.84
N LEU A 24 7.31 8.10 2.46
CA LEU A 24 5.86 7.90 2.38
C LEU A 24 5.08 8.43 3.57
N SER A 25 5.72 8.61 4.75
CA SER A 25 5.06 9.11 5.96
C SER A 25 4.30 10.44 5.79
N PRO A 26 4.71 11.38 4.91
CA PRO A 26 3.93 12.61 4.67
C PRO A 26 2.61 12.37 3.92
N LEU A 27 2.42 11.20 3.29
CA LEU A 27 1.35 10.92 2.33
C LEU A 27 0.43 9.77 2.76
N ALA A 28 0.89 8.87 3.64
CA ALA A 28 0.21 7.64 3.97
C ALA A 28 0.42 7.22 5.44
N THR A 29 -0.52 6.46 5.96
CA THR A 29 -0.31 5.63 7.15
C THR A 29 0.63 4.49 6.79
N ILE A 30 1.69 4.28 7.59
CA ILE A 30 2.73 3.29 7.28
C ILE A 30 2.59 2.07 8.20
N VAL A 31 2.64 0.88 7.59
CA VAL A 31 2.80 -0.40 8.27
C VAL A 31 4.04 -1.08 7.73
N VAL A 32 4.90 -1.58 8.62
CA VAL A 32 6.08 -2.37 8.25
C VAL A 32 5.85 -3.79 8.70
N GLU A 33 6.00 -4.74 7.79
CA GLU A 33 5.86 -6.16 8.05
C GLU A 33 7.18 -6.88 7.71
N PRO A 34 7.50 -7.99 8.40
CA PRO A 34 8.61 -8.83 7.99
C PRO A 34 8.36 -9.42 6.59
N VAL A 35 9.41 -9.96 5.97
CA VAL A 35 9.29 -10.70 4.72
C VAL A 35 8.28 -11.84 4.88
N HIS A 36 7.38 -11.98 3.90
CA HIS A 36 6.18 -12.83 3.94
C HIS A 36 5.20 -12.44 5.05
N GLY A 37 5.03 -11.13 5.25
CA GLY A 37 4.12 -10.55 6.22
C GLY A 37 2.64 -10.88 5.99
N PRO A 38 1.77 -10.62 6.99
CA PRO A 38 0.35 -10.91 6.91
C PRO A 38 -0.36 -10.34 5.67
N VAL A 39 -0.10 -9.08 5.30
CA VAL A 39 -0.75 -8.44 4.15
C VAL A 39 -0.20 -9.03 2.85
N THR A 40 1.12 -9.11 2.70
CA THR A 40 1.74 -9.73 1.51
C THR A 40 1.23 -11.15 1.28
N THR A 41 1.10 -11.94 2.35
CA THR A 41 0.55 -13.30 2.32
C THR A 41 -0.93 -13.32 1.92
N ALA A 42 -1.75 -12.45 2.52
CA ALA A 42 -3.19 -12.38 2.21
C ALA A 42 -3.46 -11.99 0.76
N PHE A 43 -2.59 -11.16 0.16
CA PHE A 43 -2.66 -10.76 -1.24
C PHE A 43 -1.96 -11.76 -2.20
N GLY A 44 -1.46 -12.88 -1.69
CA GLY A 44 -0.86 -13.95 -2.50
C GLY A 44 0.52 -13.61 -3.05
N HIS A 45 1.32 -12.82 -2.32
CA HIS A 45 2.66 -12.38 -2.71
C HIS A 45 2.69 -11.58 -4.03
N PRO A 46 2.04 -10.40 -4.05
CA PRO A 46 2.01 -9.57 -5.24
C PRO A 46 3.43 -9.09 -5.63
N ALA A 47 3.60 -8.77 -6.91
CA ALA A 47 4.83 -8.13 -7.37
C ALA A 47 4.97 -6.73 -6.76
N SER A 48 6.18 -6.37 -6.32
CA SER A 48 6.47 -5.06 -5.74
C SER A 48 6.95 -4.07 -6.80
N PRO A 49 6.44 -2.82 -6.83
CA PRO A 49 5.31 -2.33 -6.04
C PRO A 49 3.94 -2.78 -6.57
N SER A 50 2.99 -3.00 -5.67
CA SER A 50 1.59 -3.26 -5.99
C SER A 50 0.69 -2.10 -5.53
N PHE A 51 -0.37 -1.84 -6.29
CA PHE A 51 -1.34 -0.79 -5.98
C PHE A 51 -2.73 -1.41 -5.92
N HIS A 52 -3.48 -1.07 -4.87
CA HIS A 52 -4.84 -1.57 -4.67
C HIS A 52 -5.75 -0.42 -4.26
N LEU A 53 -6.88 -0.28 -4.93
CA LEU A 53 -7.97 0.58 -4.48
C LEU A 53 -8.98 -0.27 -3.73
N VAL A 54 -9.29 0.14 -2.50
CA VAL A 54 -10.29 -0.54 -1.65
C VAL A 54 -11.54 0.34 -1.61
N GLY A 55 -12.69 -0.23 -1.96
CA GLY A 55 -14.01 0.42 -1.88
C GLY A 55 -14.61 0.40 -0.48
N GLU A 56 -15.80 0.97 -0.31
CA GLU A 56 -16.49 1.11 0.99
C GLU A 56 -16.72 -0.22 1.73
N ASP A 57 -16.94 -1.31 0.99
CA ASP A 57 -17.19 -2.64 1.55
C ASP A 57 -15.90 -3.43 1.86
N ALA A 58 -14.75 -2.76 1.95
CA ALA A 58 -13.43 -3.36 2.12
C ALA A 58 -13.04 -4.35 1.00
N VAL A 59 -13.57 -4.14 -0.21
CA VAL A 59 -13.27 -4.96 -1.41
C VAL A 59 -12.30 -4.22 -2.33
N VAL A 60 -11.32 -4.94 -2.89
CA VAL A 60 -10.42 -4.39 -3.92
C VAL A 60 -11.21 -4.16 -5.22
N THR A 61 -11.29 -2.90 -5.65
CA THR A 61 -12.02 -2.49 -6.86
C THR A 61 -11.10 -2.21 -8.05
N SER A 62 -9.80 -2.01 -7.81
CA SER A 62 -8.78 -1.82 -8.85
C SER A 62 -7.40 -2.27 -8.36
N SER A 63 -6.59 -2.88 -9.25
CA SER A 63 -5.23 -3.32 -8.94
C SER A 63 -4.24 -3.07 -10.10
N PRO A 64 -3.90 -1.80 -10.41
CA PRO A 64 -3.01 -1.46 -11.51
C PRO A 64 -1.54 -1.70 -11.15
N LEU A 65 -0.69 -1.79 -12.18
CA LEU A 65 0.78 -1.89 -12.02
C LEU A 65 1.46 -0.53 -11.74
N SER A 66 0.70 0.56 -11.76
CA SER A 66 1.19 1.93 -11.60
C SER A 66 0.14 2.79 -10.90
N PRO A 67 0.54 3.77 -10.07
CA PRO A 67 -0.40 4.70 -9.45
C PRO A 67 -1.24 5.46 -10.47
N ALA A 68 -0.70 5.72 -11.67
CA ALA A 68 -1.41 6.42 -12.74
C ALA A 68 -2.58 5.61 -13.33
N GLY A 69 -2.63 4.30 -13.07
CA GLY A 69 -3.74 3.43 -13.45
C GLY A 69 -4.86 3.39 -12.41
N LEU A 70 -4.71 4.04 -11.25
CA LEU A 70 -5.79 4.15 -10.27
C LEU A 70 -6.86 5.11 -10.81
N PRO A 71 -8.15 4.76 -10.75
CA PRO A 71 -9.20 5.66 -11.19
C PRO A 71 -9.19 6.95 -10.35
N VAL A 72 -9.15 8.09 -11.04
CA VAL A 72 -9.21 9.43 -10.41
C VAL A 72 -10.58 10.04 -10.69
N PRO A 73 -11.29 10.58 -9.69
CA PRO A 73 -10.93 10.57 -8.27
C PRO A 73 -11.14 9.18 -7.67
N ALA A 74 -10.21 8.76 -6.80
CA ALA A 74 -10.43 7.65 -5.89
C ALA A 74 -11.52 8.09 -4.90
N ARG A 75 -12.78 7.90 -5.28
CA ARG A 75 -13.90 7.98 -4.34
C ARG A 75 -14.03 6.60 -3.72
N ALA A 76 -13.89 6.57 -2.39
CA ALA A 76 -14.56 5.54 -1.61
C ALA A 76 -16.05 5.66 -1.93
#